data_AF-A0A967WSE0-F1
#
_entry.id   AF-A0A967WSE0-F1
#
_cell.length_a   1.000
_cell.length_b   1.000
_cell.length_c   1.000
_cell.angle_alpha   90.00
_cell.angle_beta   90.00
_cell.angle_gamma   90.00
#
_symmetry.space_group_name_H-M   'P 1'
#
loop_
_entity.id
_entity.type
_entity.pdbx_description
1 polymer ?
#
loop_
_entity_poly.entity_id
_entity_poly.type
_entity_poly.pdbx_seq_one_letter_code
_entity_poly.pdbx_strand_id
1 'polypeptide(L)' 'YYPIMVQAAREAAALGLRVGVLSNAYWASTVEDAVEWLQPLAGLVQYLSISTDLFHYDEVMSARARVAVAAAEQLDIPVG' A
#
# COMPACT_ATOMS: atom_id res chain seq x y z
N TYR A 1 2.56 10.91 -9.91
CA TYR A 1 2.32 11.07 -8.46
C TYR A 1 3.09 10.06 -7.61
N TYR A 2 3.09 8.76 -7.94
CA TYR A 2 3.75 7.73 -7.13
C TYR A 2 5.24 7.99 -6.76
N PRO A 3 6.15 8.38 -7.68
CA PRO A 3 7.54 8.62 -7.30
C PRO A 3 7.72 9.76 -6.27
N ILE A 4 6.85 10.78 -6.34
CA ILE A 4 6.85 11.91 -5.39
C ILE A 4 6.37 11.44 -4.02
N MET A 5 5.35 10.57 -3.96
CA MET A 5 4.88 9.98 -2.70
C MET A 5 5.95 9.11 -2.04
N VAL A 6 6.66 8.29 -2.80
CA VAL A 6 7.81 7.51 -2.29
C VAL A 6 8.89 8.42 -1.74
N GLN A 7 9.20 9.52 -2.42
CA GLN A 7 10.18 10.49 -1.94
C GLN A 7 9.73 11.16 -0.63
N ALA A 8 8.45 11.56 -0.53
CA ALA A 8 7.89 12.13 0.69
C ALA A 8 7.93 11.14 1.86
N ALA A 9 7.63 9.85 1.61
CA ALA A 9 7.74 8.80 2.63
C ALA A 9 9.19 8.64 3.13
N ARG A 10 10.17 8.68 2.22
CA ARG A 10 11.60 8.63 2.58
C ARG A 10 12.02 9.81 3.43
N GLU A 11 11.62 11.03 3.06
CA GLU A 11 11.94 12.24 3.81
C GLU A 11 11.30 12.25 5.20
N ALA A 12 10.02 11.89 5.29
CA ALA A 12 9.32 11.80 6.57
C ALA A 12 9.97 10.75 7.50
N ALA A 13 10.32 9.57 6.98
CA ALA A 13 11.02 8.55 7.74
C ALA A 13 12.41 9.01 8.20
N ALA A 14 13.15 9.73 7.35
CA ALA A 14 14.46 10.29 7.69
C ALA A 14 14.39 11.35 8.81
N LEU A 15 13.25 12.04 8.94
CA LEU A 15 12.96 12.97 10.03
C LEU A 15 12.46 12.28 11.31
N GLY A 16 12.37 10.94 11.33
CA GLY A 16 11.86 10.18 12.47
C GLY A 16 10.34 10.26 12.64
N LEU A 17 9.61 10.71 11.61
CA LEU A 17 8.15 10.75 11.62
C LEU A 17 7.59 9.35 11.31
N ARG A 18 6.41 9.05 11.86
CA ARG A 18 5.66 7.85 11.46
C ARG A 18 4.95 8.09 10.14
N VAL A 19 5.13 7.18 9.19
CA VAL A 19 4.59 7.26 7.83
C VAL A 19 3.47 6.24 7.66
N GLY A 20 2.37 6.69 7.08
CA GLY A 20 1.23 5.87 6.70
C GLY A 20 0.80 6.14 5.27
N VAL A 21 0.26 5.12 4.61
CA VAL A 21 -0.24 5.24 3.23
C VAL A 21 -1.69 4.78 3.18
N LEU A 22 -2.56 5.58 2.56
CA LEU A 22 -3.94 5.21 2.25
C LEU A 22 -4.08 5.03 0.74
N SER A 23 -4.67 3.92 0.31
CA SER A 23 -4.87 3.62 -1.11
C SER A 23 -6.17 2.88 -1.35
N ASN A 24 -6.75 2.99 -2.56
CA ASN A 24 -7.89 2.17 -3.00
C ASN A 24 -7.44 0.89 -3.74
N ALA A 25 -6.15 0.53 -3.66
CA ALA A 25 -5.57 -0.68 -4.25
C ALA A 25 -5.75 -0.83 -5.78
N TYR A 26 -6.01 0.23 -6.55
CA TYR A 26 -6.24 0.11 -8.00
C TYR A 26 -5.06 -0.53 -8.76
N TRP A 27 -3.84 -0.41 -8.22
CA TRP A 27 -2.57 -0.90 -8.78
C TRP A 27 -2.33 -2.40 -8.51
N ALA A 28 -3.04 -3.01 -7.57
CA ALA A 28 -2.83 -4.38 -7.12
C ALA A 28 -3.56 -5.39 -8.03
N SER A 29 -3.15 -5.49 -9.29
CA SER A 29 -3.78 -6.41 -10.28
C SER A 29 -3.32 -7.85 -10.09
N THR A 30 -2.04 -8.04 -9.80
CA THR A 30 -1.42 -9.31 -9.38
C THR A 30 -0.59 -9.07 -8.12
N VAL A 31 -0.22 -10.15 -7.41
CA VAL A 31 0.58 -10.02 -6.19
C VAL A 31 1.98 -9.52 -6.55
N GLU A 32 2.52 -10.00 -7.67
CA GLU A 32 3.82 -9.61 -8.20
C GLU A 32 3.86 -8.12 -8.55
N ASP A 33 2.82 -7.63 -9.25
CA ASP A 33 2.69 -6.19 -9.49
C ASP A 33 2.64 -5.45 -8.15
N ALA A 34 1.77 -5.89 -7.24
CA ALA A 34 1.58 -5.22 -5.96
C ALA A 34 2.87 -5.16 -5.13
N VAL A 35 3.70 -6.20 -5.16
CA VAL A 35 5.02 -6.20 -4.52
C VAL A 35 5.93 -5.13 -5.12
N GLU A 36 6.00 -5.00 -6.45
CA GLU A 36 6.82 -3.97 -7.10
C GLU A 36 6.42 -2.54 -6.68
N TRP A 37 5.11 -2.31 -6.50
CA TRP A 37 4.58 -1.02 -6.02
C TRP A 37 4.80 -0.77 -4.53
N LEU A 38 4.95 -1.81 -3.71
CA LEU A 38 5.14 -1.66 -2.26
C LEU A 38 6.61 -1.74 -1.83
N GLN A 39 7.47 -2.39 -2.62
CA GLN A 39 8.88 -2.62 -2.29
C GLN A 39 9.63 -1.32 -1.94
N PRO A 40 9.43 -0.17 -2.62
CA PRO A 40 10.11 1.07 -2.24
C PRO A 40 9.68 1.66 -0.90
N LEU A 41 8.59 1.19 -0.32
CA LEU A 41 7.98 1.66 0.93
C LEU A 41 8.26 0.70 2.11
N ALA A 42 8.74 -0.51 1.84
CA ALA A 42 9.08 -1.49 2.85
C ALA A 42 10.13 -0.94 3.83
N GLY A 43 9.86 -1.09 5.13
CA GLY A 43 10.68 -0.53 6.21
C GLY A 43 10.55 1.00 6.42
N LEU A 44 9.87 1.73 5.53
CA LEU A 44 9.62 3.17 5.67
C LEU A 44 8.22 3.46 6.21
N VAL A 45 7.23 2.67 5.79
CA VAL A 45 5.81 2.84 6.15
C VAL A 45 5.44 1.93 7.31
N GLN A 46 4.76 2.48 8.32
CA GLN A 46 4.31 1.73 9.52
C GLN A 46 2.88 1.23 9.41
N TYR A 47 2.08 1.78 8.49
CA TYR A 47 0.77 1.21 8.17
C TYR A 47 0.35 1.53 6.73
N LEU A 48 -0.22 0.53 6.08
CA LEU A 48 -0.93 0.63 4.81
C LEU A 48 -2.42 0.47 5.09
N SER A 49 -3.23 1.43 4.70
CA SER A 49 -4.68 1.33 4.78
C SER A 49 -5.28 1.23 3.40
N ILE A 50 -6.13 0.22 3.20
CA ILE A 50 -6.82 0.01 1.94
C ILE A 50 -8.27 0.47 2.08
N SER A 51 -8.58 1.58 1.41
CA SER A 51 -9.94 2.09 1.31
C SER A 51 -10.74 1.18 0.38
N THR A 52 -11.55 0.32 0.97
CA THR A 52 -12.60 -0.42 0.27
C THR A 52 -13.92 0.30 0.50
N ASP A 53 -14.51 0.89 -0.53
CA ASP A 53 -15.85 1.48 -0.41
C ASP A 53 -16.88 0.38 -0.13
N LEU A 54 -17.32 0.27 1.13
CA LEU A 54 -18.34 -0.68 1.59
C LEU A 54 -19.69 -0.56 0.85
N PHE A 55 -19.93 0.57 0.17
CA PHE A 55 -21.16 0.82 -0.58
C PHE A 55 -21.13 0.33 -2.04
N HIS A 56 -19.96 -0.04 -2.56
CA HIS A 56 -19.82 -0.64 -3.88
C HIS A 56 -19.23 -2.03 -3.71
N TYR A 57 -20.11 -3.02 -3.54
CA TYR A 57 -19.80 -4.45 -3.54
C TYR A 57 -19.35 -4.89 -4.95
N ASP A 58 -18.23 -4.36 -5.42
CA ASP A 58 -17.60 -4.75 -6.66
C ASP A 58 -16.55 -5.82 -6.33
N GLU A 59 -16.82 -7.06 -6.73
CA GLU A 59 -15.97 -8.23 -6.46
C GLU A 59 -14.51 -7.98 -6.90
N VAL A 60 -14.31 -7.14 -7.91
CA VAL A 60 -12.98 -6.76 -8.42
C VAL A 60 -12.21 -5.90 -7.42
N MET A 61 -12.86 -4.93 -6.76
CA MET A 61 -12.20 -4.10 -5.74
C MET A 61 -11.85 -4.94 -4.50
N SER A 62 -12.71 -5.89 -4.15
CA SER A 62 -12.43 -6.87 -3.10
C SER A 62 -11.23 -7.78 -3.46
N ALA A 63 -11.10 -8.18 -4.74
CA ALA A 63 -9.97 -8.97 -5.21
C ALA A 63 -8.65 -8.18 -5.16
N ARG A 64 -8.64 -6.94 -5.65
CA ARG A 64 -7.45 -6.08 -5.61
C ARG A 64 -7.02 -5.74 -4.19
N ALA A 65 -7.98 -5.50 -3.29
CA ALA A 65 -7.69 -5.30 -1.88
C ALA A 65 -6.99 -6.53 -1.27
N ARG A 66 -7.48 -7.75 -1.55
CA ARG A 66 -6.80 -8.99 -1.12
C ARG A 66 -5.39 -9.12 -1.70
N VAL A 67 -5.20 -8.77 -2.97
CA VAL A 67 -3.88 -8.79 -3.62
C VAL A 67 -2.92 -7.80 -2.96
N ALA A 68 -3.39 -6.57 -2.67
CA ALA A 68 -2.59 -5.57 -1.98
C ALA A 68 -2.20 -6.01 -0.56
N VAL A 69 -3.13 -6.63 0.18
CA VAL A 69 -2.87 -7.19 1.51
C VAL A 69 -1.81 -8.29 1.42
N ALA A 70 -1.96 -9.25 0.49
CA ALA A 70 -1.01 -10.35 0.33
C ALA A 70 0.41 -9.85 -0.04
N ALA A 71 0.52 -8.82 -0.86
CA ALA A 71 1.82 -8.21 -1.18
C ALA A 71 2.43 -7.46 0.01
N ALA A 72 1.61 -6.77 0.80
CA ALA A 72 2.07 -6.09 2.02
C ALA A 72 2.60 -7.08 3.07
N GLU A 73 1.93 -8.23 3.21
CA GLU A 73 2.38 -9.32 4.08
C GLU A 73 3.76 -9.87 3.67
N GLN A 74 4.05 -9.99 2.36
CA GLN A 74 5.36 -10.44 1.88
C GLN A 74 6.50 -9.46 2.18
N LEU A 75 6.18 -8.19 2.43
CA LEU A 75 7.14 -7.11 2.65
C LEU A 75 7.17 -6.65 4.11
N ASP A 76 6.51 -7.38 5.01
CA ASP A 76 6.35 -7.03 6.43
C ASP A 76 5.78 -5.62 6.65
N ILE A 77 4.90 -5.16 5.76
CA ILE A 77 4.20 -3.87 5.87
C ILE A 77 2.88 -4.09 6.63
N PRO A 78 2.68 -3.47 7.81
CA PRO A 78 1.43 -3.63 8.54
C PRO A 78 0.24 -3.07 7.76
N VAL A 79 -0.89 -3.78 7.76
CA VAL A 79 -2.14 -3.35 7.11
C VAL A 79 -3.23 -3.09 8.15
N GLY A 80 -4.04 -2.03 7.96
CA GLY A 80 -5.10 -1.62 8.90
C GLY A 80 -6.24 -0.80 8.32
#